data_AF-A0A4C1Z4I2-F1
#
_entry.id   AF-A0A4C1Z4I2-F1
#
_cell.length_a   1.000
_cell.length_b   1.000
_cell.length_c   1.000
_cell.angle_alpha   90.00
_cell.angle_beta   90.00
_cell.angle_gamma   90.00
#
_symmetry.space_group_name_H-M   'P 1'
#
loop_
_entity.id
_entity.type
_entity.pdbx_description
1 polymer ?
#
loop_
_entity_poly.entity_id
_entity_poly.type
_entity_poly.pdbx_seq_one_letter_code
_entity_poly.pdbx_strand_id
1 'polypeptide(L)'
;MIDLAKDLHYDVIALPTQTFFPDNVRNRPDILDIALMRGVALNVRCIETLQRLNWDHRPVLLRVGPPDGEQTSKKKIITSWRKMSLLLEDTDTPLLNNILDNIETTDEIDHAIGAHTNHMATVVKNSSREVPVADNRRKLPEDVRVLLKAKNAAMRRASAYPTCENRSCARALQRKVKARIQESKNDKWSTLIEEITSSHQAYWKLAKALKSDGHLPFDDREKAECLADSIEQQCSNNSIHDAAHSLRIEEEVRMKISLEPKDDLAPVSVDEIQKHIKALKTKKAPGLDGISNKALKCFSLPLMALLVAIFSACFKNCYFPPIWKEAVVIGLSKPGKPRDLPASYRRISLLSGLGKLFEKTIKTRLSEHLIGKGLIINEQFCFRPNHSCPQQVHRLVEHISEGFKKKRKTVALFFDVAKAFDRVWHAAYVNDIPIPSNGVQLALFADDTALYLCGSNFRNTTPRLQRAIDELTRWLRLWRIKVNP
;
A
#
# COMPACT_ATOMS: atom_id res chain seq x y z
N MET A 1 6.12 3.85 -32.29
CA MET A 1 6.25 5.18 -31.68
C MET A 1 6.24 5.16 -30.17
N ILE A 2 5.21 4.69 -29.47
CA ILE A 2 5.06 4.93 -28.01
C ILE A 2 6.15 4.27 -27.14
N ASP A 3 6.57 3.04 -27.41
CA ASP A 3 7.66 2.42 -26.63
C ASP A 3 9.05 2.88 -27.06
N LEU A 4 9.26 3.17 -28.35
CA LEU A 4 10.49 3.82 -28.83
C LEU A 4 10.63 5.23 -28.24
N ALA A 5 9.51 5.93 -28.06
CA ALA A 5 9.46 7.22 -27.40
C ALA A 5 9.72 7.11 -25.88
N LYS A 6 9.19 6.08 -25.20
CA LYS A 6 9.51 5.83 -23.78
C LYS A 6 10.98 5.48 -23.55
N ASP A 7 11.58 4.66 -24.42
CA ASP A 7 13.00 4.28 -24.33
C ASP A 7 13.94 5.41 -24.76
N LEU A 8 13.54 6.24 -25.72
CA LEU A 8 14.28 7.44 -26.15
C LEU A 8 13.94 8.69 -25.34
N HIS A 9 13.02 8.63 -24.37
CA HIS A 9 12.50 9.75 -23.59
C HIS A 9 11.86 10.89 -24.42
N TYR A 10 11.13 10.55 -25.48
CA TYR A 10 10.18 11.45 -26.14
C TYR A 10 8.78 11.28 -25.53
N ASP A 11 8.06 12.37 -25.35
CA ASP A 11 6.62 12.37 -25.12
C ASP A 11 5.93 12.42 -26.49
N VAL A 12 5.17 11.37 -26.82
CA VAL A 12 4.35 11.30 -28.03
C VAL A 12 2.94 11.72 -27.65
N ILE A 13 2.46 12.80 -28.26
CA ILE A 13 1.10 13.27 -28.04
C ILE A 13 0.35 13.13 -29.35
N ALA A 14 -0.61 12.21 -29.36
CA ALA A 14 -1.56 12.04 -30.45
C ALA A 14 -2.81 12.88 -30.18
N LEU A 15 -3.46 13.35 -31.24
CA LEU A 15 -4.73 14.05 -31.10
C LEU A 15 -5.87 13.09 -30.72
N PRO A 16 -6.83 13.53 -29.89
CA PRO A 16 -8.02 12.74 -29.58
C PRO A 16 -9.03 12.69 -30.73
N THR A 17 -8.86 13.53 -31.77
CA THR A 17 -9.76 13.68 -32.91
C THR A 17 -9.03 13.57 -34.25
N GLN A 18 -9.74 13.07 -35.27
CA GLN A 18 -9.24 12.97 -36.65
C GLN A 18 -8.93 14.36 -37.22
N THR A 19 -7.79 14.50 -37.90
CA THR A 19 -7.34 15.77 -38.47
C THR A 19 -7.55 15.86 -39.97
N PHE A 20 -7.69 14.72 -40.64
CA PHE A 20 -7.94 14.62 -42.07
C PHE A 20 -9.35 14.11 -42.38
N PHE A 21 -10.09 14.87 -43.19
CA PHE A 21 -11.45 14.56 -43.64
C PHE A 21 -11.47 14.57 -45.18
N PRO A 22 -11.41 13.40 -45.84
CA PRO A 22 -11.41 13.32 -47.29
C PRO A 22 -12.77 13.73 -47.88
N ASP A 23 -12.76 14.49 -48.98
CA ASP A 23 -13.97 14.97 -49.67
C ASP A 23 -14.86 13.84 -50.22
N ASN A 24 -14.28 12.66 -50.44
CA ASN A 24 -15.01 11.49 -50.89
C ASN A 24 -15.63 10.76 -49.69
N VAL A 25 -16.96 10.74 -49.62
CA VAL A 25 -17.78 10.15 -48.54
C VAL A 25 -17.51 8.64 -48.30
N ARG A 26 -16.84 7.95 -49.24
CA ARG A 26 -16.41 6.55 -49.06
C ARG A 26 -15.14 6.38 -48.21
N ASN A 27 -14.35 7.44 -48.02
CA ASN A 27 -13.10 7.39 -47.28
C ASN A 27 -13.34 7.77 -45.81
N ARG A 28 -12.71 7.03 -44.89
CA ARG A 28 -12.82 7.32 -43.46
C ARG A 28 -11.87 8.45 -43.07
N PRO A 29 -12.27 9.38 -42.19
CA PRO A 29 -11.36 10.37 -41.66
C PRO A 29 -10.26 9.71 -40.80
N ASP A 30 -9.08 10.30 -40.77
CA ASP A 30 -7.89 9.72 -40.13
C ASP A 30 -7.06 10.79 -39.36
N ILE A 31 -6.16 10.33 -38.50
CA ILE A 31 -5.24 11.18 -37.73
C ILE A 31 -3.89 11.21 -38.47
N LEU A 32 -3.58 12.34 -39.12
CA LEU A 32 -2.31 12.51 -39.84
C LEU A 32 -1.25 13.24 -39.01
N ASP A 33 -1.66 13.99 -37.99
CA ASP A 33 -0.75 14.83 -37.19
C ASP A 33 -0.37 14.16 -35.87
N ILE A 34 0.93 14.15 -35.56
CA ILE A 34 1.49 13.65 -34.30
C ILE A 34 2.52 14.65 -33.81
N ALA A 35 2.48 14.99 -32.51
CA ALA A 35 3.51 15.79 -31.87
C ALA A 35 4.51 14.90 -31.13
N LEU A 36 5.81 15.09 -31.40
CA LEU A 36 6.92 14.42 -30.73
C LEU A 36 7.77 15.45 -29.96
N MET A 37 7.88 15.31 -28.65
CA MET A 37 8.60 16.28 -27.80
C MET A 37 9.68 15.60 -26.96
N ARG A 38 10.88 16.20 -26.81
CA ARG A 38 11.95 15.69 -25.92
C ARG A 38 12.75 16.81 -25.30
N GLY A 39 12.76 16.87 -23.96
CA GLY A 39 13.53 17.86 -23.21
C GLY A 39 12.96 19.28 -23.21
N VAL A 40 11.70 19.45 -23.60
CA VAL A 40 10.98 20.73 -23.50
C VAL A 40 10.42 20.83 -22.08
N ALA A 41 10.81 21.85 -21.32
CA ALA A 41 10.36 22.06 -19.93
C ALA A 41 8.91 22.59 -19.80
N LEU A 42 8.24 22.79 -20.94
CA LEU A 42 6.89 23.32 -21.05
C LEU A 42 5.96 22.15 -21.41
N ASN A 43 4.92 21.94 -20.60
CA ASN A 43 3.91 20.91 -20.89
C ASN A 43 2.99 21.41 -22.01
N VAL A 44 2.54 20.48 -22.85
CA VAL A 44 1.43 20.73 -23.77
C VAL A 44 0.15 20.82 -22.95
N ARG A 45 -0.45 22.01 -22.93
CA ARG A 45 -1.68 22.25 -22.16
C ARG A 45 -2.90 21.71 -22.90
N CYS A 46 -2.90 21.82 -24.22
CA CYS A 46 -4.00 21.38 -25.06
C CYS A 46 -3.54 21.19 -26.52
N ILE A 47 -4.07 20.16 -27.18
CA ILE A 47 -4.01 19.98 -28.64
C ILE A 47 -5.44 19.93 -29.16
N GLU A 48 -5.85 20.95 -29.91
CA GLU A 48 -7.21 21.08 -30.45
C GLU A 48 -7.18 21.21 -31.98
N THR A 49 -8.13 20.56 -32.66
CA THR A 49 -8.37 20.77 -34.09
C THR A 49 -9.24 22.01 -34.30
N LEU A 50 -8.75 23.00 -35.05
CA LEU A 50 -9.49 24.23 -35.36
C LEU A 50 -10.40 24.02 -36.59
N GLN A 51 -11.69 24.30 -36.45
CA GLN A 51 -12.67 24.29 -37.56
C GLN A 51 -12.74 25.65 -38.28
N ARG A 52 -11.60 26.15 -38.77
CA ARG A 52 -11.52 27.51 -39.33
C ARG A 52 -11.26 27.59 -40.84
N LEU A 53 -11.06 26.47 -41.52
CA LEU A 53 -10.76 26.43 -42.96
C LEU A 53 -11.55 25.32 -43.66
N ASN A 54 -12.02 25.59 -44.88
CA ASN A 54 -12.66 24.61 -45.78
C ASN A 54 -11.59 23.78 -46.52
N TRP A 55 -10.68 23.16 -45.76
CA TRP A 55 -9.65 22.27 -46.29
C TRP A 55 -9.91 20.85 -45.77
N ASP A 56 -9.53 19.85 -46.56
CA ASP A 56 -9.58 18.42 -46.22
C ASP A 56 -8.64 18.06 -45.05
N HIS A 57 -7.69 18.93 -44.74
CA HIS A 57 -6.85 18.87 -43.54
C HIS A 57 -7.19 19.99 -42.55
N ARG A 58 -7.64 19.63 -41.35
CA ARG A 58 -7.96 20.61 -40.30
C ARG A 58 -6.70 21.07 -39.58
N PRO A 59 -6.47 22.39 -39.42
CA PRO A 59 -5.31 22.89 -38.71
C PRO A 59 -5.36 22.52 -37.22
N VAL A 60 -4.20 22.16 -36.67
CA VAL A 60 -4.02 21.78 -35.26
C VAL A 60 -3.39 22.93 -34.48
N LEU A 61 -4.01 23.32 -33.36
CA LEU A 61 -3.46 24.29 -32.43
C LEU A 61 -2.82 23.58 -31.24
N LEU A 62 -1.50 23.70 -31.13
CA LEU A 62 -0.71 23.20 -30.01
C LEU A 62 -0.38 24.36 -29.04
N ARG A 63 -0.95 24.35 -27.84
CA ARG A 63 -0.59 25.32 -26.79
C ARG A 63 0.47 24.76 -25.85
N VAL A 64 1.66 25.36 -25.89
CA VAL A 64 2.81 25.01 -25.04
C VAL A 64 3.03 26.13 -24.03
N GLY A 65 3.05 25.82 -22.74
CA GLY A 65 3.21 26.84 -21.69
C GLY A 65 3.96 26.32 -20.45
N PRO A 66 4.44 27.22 -19.57
CA PRO A 66 5.01 26.82 -18.29
C PRO A 66 4.00 25.96 -17.52
N PRO A 67 4.45 25.04 -16.65
CA PRO A 67 3.53 24.38 -15.74
C PRO A 67 2.85 25.47 -14.89
N ASP A 68 1.55 25.71 -15.11
CA ASP A 68 0.77 26.42 -14.10
C ASP A 68 0.66 25.45 -12.92
N GLY A 69 1.32 25.82 -11.83
CA GLY A 69 1.51 24.99 -10.66
C GLY A 69 2.99 24.77 -10.43
N GLU A 70 3.53 25.47 -9.42
CA GLU A 70 4.86 25.24 -8.87
C GLU A 70 5.17 23.74 -8.85
N GLN A 71 6.12 23.32 -9.69
CA GLN A 71 6.73 22.01 -9.55
C GLN A 71 7.52 22.07 -8.25
N THR A 72 6.86 21.80 -7.13
CA THR A 72 7.49 21.77 -5.82
C THR A 72 8.61 20.75 -5.93
N SER A 73 9.86 21.24 -5.95
CA SER A 73 11.03 20.38 -5.85
C SER A 73 10.72 19.35 -4.78
N LYS A 74 10.71 18.04 -5.08
CA LYS A 74 10.30 17.02 -4.10
C LYS A 74 10.93 17.35 -2.76
N LYS A 75 10.13 17.79 -1.79
CA LYS A 75 10.64 18.27 -0.52
C LYS A 75 10.70 17.07 0.42
N LYS A 76 11.84 16.87 1.08
CA LYS A 76 11.98 15.89 2.13
C LYS A 76 11.83 16.59 3.47
N ILE A 77 10.89 16.13 4.28
CA ILE A 77 10.75 16.57 5.66
C ILE A 77 11.80 15.84 6.51
N ILE A 78 12.61 16.60 7.24
CA ILE A 78 13.57 16.09 8.22
C ILE A 78 13.16 16.57 9.61
N THR A 79 12.76 15.64 10.46
CA THR A 79 12.34 15.90 11.86
C THR A 79 13.49 15.69 12.83
N SER A 80 13.73 16.68 13.70
CA SER A 80 14.67 16.56 14.82
C SER A 80 13.98 15.95 16.03
N TRP A 81 14.24 14.66 16.26
CA TRP A 81 13.60 13.89 17.33
C TRP A 81 13.99 14.36 18.74
N ARG A 82 15.23 14.84 18.92
CA ARG A 82 15.67 15.40 20.21
C ARG A 82 14.92 16.70 20.54
N LYS A 83 14.71 17.56 19.53
CA LYS A 83 13.91 18.78 19.69
C LYS A 83 12.44 18.45 19.96
N MET A 84 11.93 17.42 19.30
CA MET A 84 10.56 16.93 19.51
C MET A 84 10.34 16.44 20.94
N SER A 85 11.23 15.61 21.49
CA SER A 85 11.11 15.14 22.88
C SER A 85 11.12 16.30 23.88
N LEU A 86 12.04 17.26 23.72
CA LEU A 86 12.10 18.42 24.60
C LEU A 86 10.82 19.26 24.51
N LEU A 87 10.29 19.50 23.32
CA LEU A 87 9.02 20.23 23.17
C LEU A 87 7.85 19.48 23.84
N LEU A 88 7.78 18.16 23.72
CA LEU A 88 6.72 17.36 24.39
C LEU A 88 6.86 17.31 25.92
N GLU A 89 8.02 17.67 26.46
CA GLU A 89 8.27 17.81 27.91
C GLU A 89 8.02 19.25 28.38
N ASP A 90 8.39 20.27 27.59
CA ASP A 90 8.27 21.70 27.92
C ASP A 90 6.87 22.29 27.71
N THR A 91 6.05 21.69 26.83
CA THR A 91 4.72 22.28 26.54
C THR A 91 3.69 21.86 27.60
N ASP A 92 3.58 22.64 28.67
CA ASP A 92 2.33 22.75 29.44
C ASP A 92 1.26 23.31 28.50
N THR A 93 0.51 22.42 27.85
CA THR A 93 -0.51 22.84 26.90
C THR A 93 -1.81 23.06 27.68
N PRO A 94 -2.37 24.27 27.74
CA PRO A 94 -3.58 24.56 28.53
C PRO A 94 -4.77 23.67 28.14
N LEU A 95 -4.84 23.30 26.86
CA LEU A 95 -5.85 22.39 26.29
C LEU A 95 -5.74 20.96 26.81
N LEU A 96 -4.54 20.47 27.14
CA LEU A 96 -4.35 19.13 27.72
C LEU A 96 -4.65 19.13 29.22
N ASN A 97 -4.34 20.22 29.91
CA ASN A 97 -4.64 20.40 31.34
C ASN A 97 -6.14 20.59 31.62
N ASN A 98 -6.93 20.95 30.60
CA ASN A 98 -8.38 21.09 30.66
C ASN A 98 -9.15 19.83 30.23
N ILE A 99 -8.46 18.79 29.73
CA ILE A 99 -9.13 17.50 29.49
C ILE A 99 -9.36 16.90 30.87
N LEU A 100 -10.62 17.00 31.33
CA LEU A 100 -11.06 16.46 32.61
C LEU A 100 -10.47 15.07 32.82
N ASP A 101 -10.08 14.77 34.06
CA ASP A 101 -9.74 13.42 34.53
C ASP A 101 -10.88 12.40 34.27
N ASN A 102 -12.05 12.87 33.83
CA ASN A 102 -13.25 12.09 33.60
C ASN A 102 -13.82 12.39 32.20
N ILE A 103 -13.33 11.69 31.18
CA ILE A 103 -13.92 11.66 29.83
C ILE A 103 -15.10 10.67 29.88
N GLU A 104 -16.32 11.16 29.76
CA GLU A 104 -17.51 10.32 29.90
C GLU A 104 -18.24 10.10 28.58
N THR A 105 -18.32 11.11 27.72
CA THR A 105 -19.13 11.06 26.50
C THR A 105 -18.32 10.76 25.24
N THR A 106 -18.98 10.27 24.18
CA THR A 106 -18.32 10.00 22.88
C THR A 106 -17.79 11.27 22.22
N ASP A 107 -18.48 12.40 22.40
CA ASP A 107 -18.07 13.69 21.84
C ASP A 107 -16.81 14.23 22.54
N GLU A 108 -16.69 14.04 23.86
CA GLU A 108 -15.48 14.35 24.61
C GLU A 108 -14.30 13.48 24.20
N ILE A 109 -14.53 12.19 23.92
CA ILE A 109 -13.51 11.28 23.38
C ILE A 109 -12.96 11.84 22.05
N ASP A 110 -13.84 12.17 21.11
CA ASP A 110 -13.43 12.68 19.80
C ASP A 110 -12.74 14.05 19.91
N HIS A 111 -13.22 14.93 20.80
CA HIS A 111 -12.58 16.20 21.10
C HIS A 111 -11.16 16.00 21.66
N ALA A 112 -10.98 15.09 22.62
CA ALA A 112 -9.68 14.79 23.21
C ALA A 112 -8.70 14.20 22.17
N ILE A 113 -9.19 13.31 21.29
CA ILE A 113 -8.40 12.76 20.18
C ILE A 113 -7.99 13.85 19.20
N GLY A 114 -8.91 14.76 18.86
CA GLY A 114 -8.64 15.91 18.00
C GLY A 114 -7.60 16.84 18.60
N ALA A 115 -7.76 17.22 19.87
CA ALA A 115 -6.82 18.07 20.61
C ALA A 115 -5.42 17.43 20.67
N HIS A 116 -5.33 16.15 21.01
CA HIS A 116 -4.08 15.40 21.06
C HIS A 116 -3.41 15.33 19.68
N THR A 117 -4.17 15.04 18.63
CA THR A 117 -3.65 14.95 17.24
C THR A 117 -3.16 16.31 16.75
N ASN A 118 -3.89 17.40 17.04
CA ASN A 118 -3.51 18.76 16.67
C ASN A 118 -2.26 19.24 17.40
N HIS A 119 -2.15 18.93 18.70
CA HIS A 119 -0.95 19.20 19.48
C HIS A 119 0.26 18.48 18.86
N MET A 120 0.12 17.19 18.56
CA MET A 120 1.16 16.40 17.91
C MET A 120 1.56 16.93 16.54
N ALA A 121 0.59 17.30 15.69
CA ALA A 121 0.85 17.90 14.39
C ALA A 121 1.64 19.21 14.53
N THR A 122 1.29 20.04 15.50
CA THR A 122 1.99 21.31 15.80
C THR A 122 3.42 21.07 16.24
N VAL A 123 3.65 20.12 17.15
CA VAL A 123 5.01 19.78 17.63
C VAL A 123 5.85 19.17 16.50
N VAL A 124 5.27 18.30 15.67
CA VAL A 124 5.96 17.72 14.50
C VAL A 124 6.34 18.83 13.51
N LYS A 125 5.44 19.78 13.23
CA LYS A 125 5.73 20.93 12.37
C LYS A 125 6.87 21.78 12.92
N ASN A 126 6.85 22.12 14.21
CA ASN A 126 7.86 22.96 14.87
C ASN A 126 9.23 22.27 15.02
N SER A 127 9.26 20.94 14.98
CA SER A 127 10.48 20.12 15.06
C SER A 127 11.00 19.67 13.68
N SER A 128 10.29 19.99 12.60
CA SER A 128 10.63 19.56 11.24
C SER A 128 11.14 20.71 10.37
N ARG A 129 11.98 20.38 9.39
CA ARG A 129 12.39 21.28 8.31
C ARG A 129 12.23 20.62 6.95
N GLU A 130 11.87 21.40 5.95
CA GLU A 130 11.81 20.96 4.56
C GLU A 130 13.18 21.13 3.90
N VAL A 131 13.64 20.09 3.21
CA VAL A 131 14.90 20.10 2.46
C VAL A 131 14.64 19.62 1.02
N PRO A 132 15.18 20.29 -0.02
CA PRO A 132 15.05 19.83 -1.39
C PRO A 132 15.66 18.42 -1.56
N VAL A 133 14.95 17.50 -2.20
CA VAL A 133 15.50 16.20 -2.58
C VAL A 133 16.48 16.40 -3.73
N ALA A 134 17.76 16.17 -3.47
CA ALA A 134 18.77 16.10 -4.52
C ALA A 134 18.46 14.92 -5.46
N ASP A 135 18.35 15.22 -6.76
CA ASP A 135 18.04 14.22 -7.78
C ASP A 135 19.22 13.25 -7.93
N ASN A 136 19.03 12.03 -7.43
CA ASN A 136 20.09 11.04 -7.29
C ASN A 136 19.82 9.89 -8.24
N ARG A 137 20.26 9.98 -9.50
CA ARG A 137 20.39 8.83 -10.42
C ARG A 137 21.23 9.19 -11.67
N ARG A 138 22.48 8.70 -11.72
CA ARG A 138 23.18 8.04 -12.86
C ARG A 138 24.68 7.99 -12.55
N LYS A 139 25.30 6.80 -12.63
CA LYS A 139 26.76 6.65 -12.45
C LYS A 139 27.48 7.33 -13.62
N LEU A 140 28.30 8.33 -13.31
CA LEU A 140 29.12 9.04 -14.30
C LEU A 140 30.29 8.15 -14.78
N PRO A 141 30.72 8.29 -16.05
CA PRO A 141 31.94 7.68 -16.57
C PRO A 141 33.16 7.92 -15.67
N GLU A 142 34.11 6.98 -15.66
CA GLU A 142 35.26 7.04 -14.74
C GLU A 142 36.14 8.28 -14.97
N ASP A 143 36.38 8.65 -16.22
CA ASP A 143 37.10 9.85 -16.63
C ASP A 143 36.43 11.14 -16.10
N VAL A 144 35.11 11.23 -16.20
CA VAL A 144 34.31 12.34 -15.63
C VAL A 144 34.39 12.34 -14.09
N ARG A 145 34.44 11.17 -13.47
CA ARG A 145 34.52 11.03 -12.00
C ARG A 145 35.89 11.47 -11.46
N VAL A 146 36.97 11.16 -12.18
CA VAL A 146 38.33 11.61 -11.87
C VAL A 146 38.42 13.13 -12.00
N LEU A 147 37.89 13.71 -13.08
CA LEU A 147 37.84 15.16 -13.28
C LEU A 147 37.01 15.87 -12.20
N LEU A 148 35.90 15.27 -11.75
CA LEU A 148 35.10 15.78 -10.63
C LEU A 148 35.88 15.78 -9.31
N LYS A 149 36.65 14.73 -9.02
CA LYS A 149 37.52 14.68 -7.83
C LYS A 149 38.58 15.78 -7.89
N ALA A 150 39.22 15.97 -9.03
CA ALA A 150 40.23 17.03 -9.24
C ALA A 150 39.63 18.43 -9.10
N LYS A 151 38.46 18.68 -9.72
CA LYS A 151 37.71 19.94 -9.57
C LYS A 151 37.37 20.21 -8.10
N ASN A 152 36.86 19.22 -7.37
CA ASN A 152 36.47 19.37 -5.97
C ASN A 152 37.68 19.58 -5.04
N ALA A 153 38.85 19.04 -5.39
CA ALA A 153 40.10 19.34 -4.68
C ALA A 153 40.58 20.79 -4.94
N ALA A 154 40.53 21.24 -6.20
CA ALA A 154 40.89 22.61 -6.56
C ALA A 154 39.95 23.66 -5.95
N MET A 155 38.64 23.39 -5.90
CA MET A 155 37.65 24.26 -5.23
C MET A 155 37.93 24.37 -3.72
N ARG A 156 38.27 23.25 -3.05
CA ARG A 156 38.66 23.27 -1.63
C ARG A 156 39.94 24.08 -1.39
N ARG A 157 40.93 23.94 -2.27
CA ARG A 157 42.18 24.70 -2.20
C ARG A 157 41.96 26.19 -2.45
N ALA A 158 41.11 26.57 -3.40
CA ALA A 158 40.74 27.97 -3.66
C ALA A 158 39.94 28.61 -2.51
N SER A 159 39.16 27.82 -1.78
CA SER A 159 38.45 28.28 -0.59
C SER A 159 39.36 28.44 0.62
N ALA A 160 40.34 27.54 0.80
CA ALA A 160 41.30 27.62 1.90
C ALA A 160 42.37 28.70 1.68
N TYR A 161 42.78 28.90 0.43
CA TYR A 161 43.80 29.86 0.03
C TYR A 161 43.32 30.67 -1.19
N PRO A 162 42.67 31.83 -0.97
CA PRO A 162 41.99 32.61 -2.02
C PRO A 162 42.91 33.36 -2.99
N THR A 163 44.00 32.76 -3.48
CA THR A 163 44.91 33.36 -4.47
C THR A 163 44.29 33.37 -5.87
N CYS A 164 44.73 34.31 -6.71
CA CYS A 164 44.27 34.42 -8.10
C CYS A 164 44.53 33.15 -8.92
N GLU A 165 45.67 32.50 -8.68
CA GLU A 165 46.05 31.23 -9.31
C GLU A 165 45.10 30.08 -8.93
N ASN A 166 44.77 29.94 -7.63
CA ASN A 166 43.86 28.89 -7.16
C ASN A 166 42.44 29.09 -7.72
N ARG A 167 41.96 30.34 -7.80
CA ARG A 167 40.67 30.66 -8.43
C ARG A 167 40.67 30.35 -9.94
N SER A 168 41.76 30.67 -10.63
CA SER A 168 41.92 30.39 -12.07
C SER A 168 41.94 28.87 -12.34
N CYS A 169 42.71 28.12 -11.55
CA CYS A 169 42.78 26.66 -11.61
C CYS A 169 41.39 26.00 -11.39
N ALA A 170 40.64 26.46 -10.38
CA ALA A 170 39.30 25.95 -10.10
C ALA A 170 38.31 26.25 -11.25
N ARG A 171 38.34 27.47 -11.81
CA ARG A 171 37.51 27.85 -12.96
C ARG A 171 37.87 27.07 -14.23
N ALA A 172 39.15 26.77 -14.45
CA ALA A 172 39.61 25.98 -15.58
C ALA A 172 39.14 24.52 -15.50
N LEU A 173 39.26 23.90 -14.32
CA LEU A 173 38.75 22.54 -14.08
C LEU A 173 37.22 22.46 -14.16
N GLN A 174 36.51 23.50 -13.73
CA GLN A 174 35.06 23.60 -13.89
C GLN A 174 34.65 23.63 -15.36
N ARG A 175 35.34 24.38 -16.21
CA ARG A 175 35.10 24.41 -17.67
C ARG A 175 35.38 23.05 -18.31
N LYS A 176 36.50 22.39 -17.95
CA LYS A 176 36.85 21.05 -18.44
C LYS A 176 35.80 19.99 -18.09
N VAL A 177 35.29 19.99 -16.86
CA VAL A 177 34.20 19.08 -16.45
C VAL A 177 32.94 19.31 -17.27
N LYS A 178 32.56 20.58 -17.51
CA LYS A 178 31.37 20.93 -18.30
C LYS A 178 31.48 20.43 -19.76
N ALA A 179 32.63 20.65 -20.39
CA ALA A 179 32.89 20.20 -21.76
C ALA A 179 32.82 18.66 -21.89
N ARG A 180 33.47 17.94 -20.98
CA ARG A 180 33.54 16.47 -21.05
C ARG A 180 32.20 15.78 -20.78
N ILE A 181 31.37 16.36 -19.92
CA ILE A 181 29.98 15.92 -19.73
C ILE A 181 29.16 16.09 -21.00
N GLN A 182 29.43 17.15 -21.79
CA GLN A 182 28.73 17.39 -23.04
C GLN A 182 29.18 16.40 -24.14
N GLU A 183 30.47 16.15 -24.29
CA GLU A 183 31.00 15.15 -25.22
C GLU A 183 30.48 13.74 -24.92
N SER A 184 30.52 13.32 -23.66
CA SER A 184 29.99 12.00 -23.27
C SER A 184 28.50 11.81 -23.57
N LYS A 185 27.74 12.90 -23.66
CA LYS A 185 26.34 12.87 -24.09
C LYS A 185 26.20 12.76 -25.61
N ASN A 186 27.11 13.38 -26.37
CA ASN A 186 27.12 13.37 -27.83
C ASN A 186 27.63 12.02 -28.38
N ASP A 187 28.70 11.46 -27.81
CA ASP A 187 29.26 10.16 -28.26
C ASP A 187 28.22 9.04 -28.15
N LYS A 188 27.45 9.03 -27.05
CA LYS A 188 26.33 8.08 -26.85
C LYS A 188 25.19 8.27 -27.84
N TRP A 189 25.03 9.47 -28.38
CA TRP A 189 24.04 9.79 -29.39
C TRP A 189 24.43 9.20 -30.75
N SER A 190 25.71 9.32 -31.12
CA SER A 190 26.24 8.79 -32.38
C SER A 190 26.18 7.27 -32.44
N THR A 191 26.60 6.58 -31.37
CA THR A 191 26.56 5.09 -31.32
C THR A 191 25.14 4.55 -31.47
N LEU A 192 24.14 5.27 -30.94
CA LEU A 192 22.75 4.86 -31.00
C LEU A 192 22.10 5.08 -32.37
N ILE A 193 22.56 6.09 -33.13
CA ILE A 193 22.07 6.34 -34.50
C ILE A 193 22.60 5.28 -35.46
N GLU A 194 23.86 4.84 -35.28
CA GLU A 194 24.51 3.85 -36.15
C GLU A 194 23.88 2.44 -36.04
N GLU A 195 23.20 2.13 -34.93
CA GLU A 195 22.66 0.79 -34.64
C GLU A 195 21.22 0.54 -35.16
N ILE A 196 20.52 1.52 -35.75
CA ILE A 196 19.12 1.36 -36.16
C ILE A 196 19.01 1.01 -37.66
N THR A 197 18.68 -0.25 -37.99
CA THR A 197 18.32 -0.69 -39.36
C THR A 197 16.95 -1.37 -39.44
N SER A 198 16.35 -1.36 -40.64
CA SER A 198 14.93 -1.66 -40.95
C SER A 198 14.45 -3.09 -40.75
N SER A 199 15.30 -4.05 -40.37
CA SER A 199 14.93 -5.47 -40.15
C SER A 199 14.73 -5.84 -38.67
N HIS A 200 14.74 -4.87 -37.76
CA HIS A 200 14.76 -5.17 -36.32
C HIS A 200 13.40 -5.63 -35.75
N GLN A 201 13.42 -6.67 -34.91
CA GLN A 201 12.30 -7.31 -34.18
C GLN A 201 11.42 -6.33 -33.37
N ALA A 202 11.90 -5.10 -33.18
CA ALA A 202 11.17 -3.98 -32.58
C ALA A 202 9.95 -3.52 -33.42
N TYR A 203 10.00 -3.67 -34.74
CA TYR A 203 8.91 -3.29 -35.64
C TYR A 203 7.64 -4.12 -35.39
N TRP A 204 7.78 -5.45 -35.19
CA TRP A 204 6.64 -6.34 -34.95
C TRP A 204 6.03 -6.24 -33.54
N LYS A 205 6.81 -5.81 -32.54
CA LYS A 205 6.27 -5.50 -31.19
C LYS A 205 5.41 -4.24 -31.22
N LEU A 206 5.77 -3.27 -32.06
CA LEU A 206 5.05 -2.01 -32.22
C LEU A 206 3.66 -2.20 -32.84
N ALA A 207 3.53 -3.05 -33.85
CA ALA A 207 2.25 -3.35 -34.50
C ALA A 207 1.25 -4.04 -33.56
N LYS A 208 1.73 -4.69 -32.49
CA LYS A 208 0.89 -5.39 -31.51
C LYS A 208 0.34 -4.48 -30.41
N ALA A 209 1.06 -3.40 -30.09
CA ALA A 209 0.65 -2.41 -29.10
C ALA A 209 -0.43 -1.43 -29.62
N LEU A 210 -0.53 -1.27 -30.94
CA LEU A 210 -1.50 -0.38 -31.60
C LEU A 210 -2.88 -1.00 -31.80
N LYS A 211 -3.10 -2.25 -31.35
CA LYS A 211 -4.32 -3.04 -31.64
C LYS A 211 -5.25 -3.29 -30.45
N SER A 212 -5.00 -2.71 -29.27
CA SER A 212 -5.92 -2.86 -28.14
C SER A 212 -7.01 -1.79 -28.16
N ASP A 213 -8.20 -2.18 -28.60
CA ASP A 213 -9.45 -1.45 -28.39
C ASP A 213 -9.73 -1.26 -26.89
N GLY A 214 -10.13 -0.05 -26.49
CA GLY A 214 -10.70 0.27 -25.17
C GLY A 214 -10.05 1.47 -24.47
N HIS A 215 -10.86 2.47 -24.14
CA HIS A 215 -10.50 3.72 -23.43
C HIS A 215 -9.52 3.50 -22.27
N LEU A 216 -8.34 4.15 -22.34
CA LEU A 216 -7.52 4.41 -21.15
C LEU A 216 -8.01 5.67 -20.45
N PRO A 217 -8.23 5.67 -19.12
CA PRO A 217 -8.34 6.90 -18.35
C PRO A 217 -6.97 7.62 -18.34
N PHE A 218 -6.94 8.85 -18.83
CA PHE A 218 -5.69 9.62 -18.97
C PHE A 218 -5.36 10.39 -17.68
N ASP A 219 -6.35 10.76 -16.88
CA ASP A 219 -6.18 11.57 -15.67
C ASP A 219 -5.90 10.74 -14.41
N ASP A 220 -5.11 11.30 -13.48
CA ASP A 220 -4.77 10.64 -12.22
C ASP A 220 -5.99 10.51 -11.29
N ARG A 221 -6.95 11.43 -11.41
CA ARG A 221 -8.24 11.34 -10.72
C ARG A 221 -9.09 10.18 -11.23
N GLU A 222 -9.22 10.04 -12.55
CA GLU A 222 -9.97 8.93 -13.17
C GLU A 222 -9.38 7.56 -12.79
N LYS A 223 -8.05 7.46 -12.70
CA LYS A 223 -7.39 6.24 -12.21
C LYS A 223 -7.72 5.96 -10.74
N ALA A 224 -7.78 7.00 -9.90
CA ALA A 224 -8.14 6.85 -8.50
C ALA A 224 -9.60 6.42 -8.32
N GLU A 225 -10.52 7.00 -9.10
CA GLU A 225 -11.93 6.62 -9.12
C GLU A 225 -12.12 5.18 -9.62
N CYS A 226 -11.46 4.78 -10.71
CA CYS A 226 -11.48 3.40 -11.20
C CYS A 226 -10.95 2.38 -10.15
N LEU A 227 -9.90 2.77 -9.41
CA LEU A 227 -9.41 1.96 -8.29
C LEU A 227 -10.42 1.90 -7.14
N ALA A 228 -11.09 3.01 -6.82
CA ALA A 228 -12.11 3.08 -5.77
C ALA A 228 -13.33 2.21 -6.10
N ASP A 229 -13.86 2.27 -7.32
CA ASP A 229 -14.97 1.42 -7.76
C ASP A 229 -14.59 -0.06 -7.70
N SER A 230 -13.36 -0.38 -8.16
CA SER A 230 -12.84 -1.74 -8.05
C SER A 230 -12.68 -2.17 -6.59
N ILE A 231 -12.40 -1.25 -5.66
CA ILE A 231 -12.30 -1.54 -4.22
C ILE A 231 -13.66 -1.88 -3.66
N GLU A 232 -14.67 -1.06 -3.94
CA GLU A 232 -16.03 -1.21 -3.44
C GLU A 232 -16.63 -2.56 -3.86
N GLN A 233 -16.54 -2.90 -5.15
CA GLN A 233 -17.01 -4.19 -5.66
C GLN A 233 -16.31 -5.40 -5.03
N GLN A 234 -15.06 -5.23 -4.60
CA GLN A 234 -14.29 -6.32 -3.99
C GLN A 234 -14.62 -6.52 -2.52
N CYS A 235 -15.05 -5.45 -1.83
CA CYS A 235 -15.44 -5.45 -0.43
C CYS A 235 -16.92 -5.76 -0.21
N SER A 236 -17.68 -6.03 -1.28
CA SER A 236 -19.07 -6.47 -1.18
C SER A 236 -19.16 -7.90 -0.62
N ASN A 237 -20.15 -8.14 0.24
CA ASN A 237 -20.44 -9.46 0.79
C ASN A 237 -20.68 -10.50 -0.33
N ASN A 238 -20.27 -11.74 -0.08
CA ASN A 238 -20.63 -12.85 -0.98
C ASN A 238 -22.15 -13.08 -1.00
N SER A 239 -22.63 -13.69 -2.08
CA SER A 239 -24.06 -14.00 -2.29
C SER A 239 -24.64 -14.80 -1.13
N ILE A 240 -25.88 -14.46 -0.76
CA ILE A 240 -26.63 -15.15 0.29
C ILE A 240 -27.01 -16.55 -0.22
N HIS A 241 -26.53 -17.58 0.45
CA HIS A 241 -26.93 -18.96 0.17
C HIS A 241 -28.06 -19.45 1.10
N ASP A 242 -28.11 -18.96 2.35
CA ASP A 242 -29.15 -19.26 3.33
C ASP A 242 -29.63 -17.96 4.01
N ALA A 243 -30.77 -17.44 3.56
CA ALA A 243 -31.35 -16.21 4.09
C ALA A 243 -31.84 -16.37 5.54
N ALA A 244 -32.33 -17.55 5.92
CA ALA A 244 -32.85 -17.79 7.26
C ALA A 244 -31.71 -17.84 8.29
N HIS A 245 -30.60 -18.50 7.97
CA HIS A 245 -29.41 -18.47 8.82
C HIS A 245 -28.87 -17.05 8.98
N SER A 246 -28.82 -16.30 7.89
CA SER A 246 -28.33 -14.93 7.87
C SER A 246 -29.12 -14.02 8.81
N LEU A 247 -30.46 -14.07 8.71
CA LEU A 247 -31.35 -13.30 9.58
C LEU A 247 -31.20 -13.68 11.05
N ARG A 248 -31.03 -14.97 11.37
CA ARG A 248 -30.81 -15.42 12.75
C ARG A 248 -29.54 -14.83 13.35
N ILE A 249 -28.43 -14.85 12.62
CA ILE A 249 -27.15 -14.28 13.09
C ILE A 249 -27.24 -12.76 13.21
N GLU A 250 -27.84 -12.08 12.24
CA GLU A 250 -28.03 -10.62 12.30
C GLU A 250 -28.88 -10.22 13.50
N GLU A 251 -29.93 -11.00 13.81
CA GLU A 251 -30.77 -10.77 14.98
C GLU A 251 -30.04 -11.09 16.29
N GLU A 252 -29.26 -12.17 16.34
CA GLU A 252 -28.43 -12.48 17.51
C GLU A 252 -27.40 -11.38 17.78
N VAL A 253 -26.75 -10.87 16.74
CA VAL A 253 -25.81 -9.75 16.85
C VAL A 253 -26.53 -8.49 17.33
N ARG A 254 -27.70 -8.16 16.77
CA ARG A 254 -28.53 -7.03 17.21
C ARG A 254 -28.88 -7.15 18.70
N MET A 255 -29.32 -8.33 19.12
CA MET A 255 -29.66 -8.63 20.51
C MET A 255 -28.45 -8.56 21.44
N LYS A 256 -27.25 -8.94 20.99
CA LYS A 256 -26.03 -8.82 21.79
C LYS A 256 -25.56 -7.37 21.93
N ILE A 257 -25.73 -6.56 20.88
CA ILE A 257 -25.38 -5.13 20.87
C ILE A 257 -26.33 -4.31 21.75
N SER A 258 -27.60 -4.73 21.88
CA SER A 258 -28.58 -4.02 22.72
C SER A 258 -28.41 -4.26 24.22
N LEU A 259 -27.59 -5.22 24.64
CA LEU A 259 -27.29 -5.46 26.05
C LEU A 259 -26.40 -4.34 26.60
N GLU A 260 -26.65 -3.96 27.85
CA GLU A 260 -25.75 -3.04 28.53
C GLU A 260 -24.33 -3.62 28.64
N PRO A 261 -23.29 -2.79 28.45
CA PRO A 261 -21.91 -3.21 28.63
C PRO A 261 -21.72 -3.74 30.05
N LYS A 262 -21.11 -4.92 30.18
CA LYS A 262 -20.65 -5.40 31.48
C LYS A 262 -19.29 -4.81 31.78
N ASP A 263 -19.14 -4.24 32.97
CA ASP A 263 -17.90 -3.59 33.43
C ASP A 263 -16.86 -4.61 33.95
N ASP A 264 -16.73 -5.73 33.23
CA ASP A 264 -15.88 -6.87 33.59
C ASP A 264 -14.43 -6.70 33.08
N LEU A 265 -14.12 -5.59 32.39
CA LEU A 265 -12.81 -5.35 31.80
C LEU A 265 -11.91 -4.56 32.77
N ALA A 266 -10.68 -5.05 32.97
CA ALA A 266 -9.69 -4.30 33.73
C ALA A 266 -9.41 -2.92 33.09
N PRO A 267 -9.16 -1.86 33.86
CA PRO A 267 -8.83 -0.55 33.31
C PRO A 267 -7.56 -0.60 32.44
N VAL A 268 -7.44 0.32 31.49
CA VAL A 268 -6.22 0.44 30.68
C VAL A 268 -5.10 0.96 31.55
N SER A 269 -3.92 0.33 31.50
CA SER A 269 -2.77 0.77 32.31
C SER A 269 -1.73 1.50 31.47
N VAL A 270 -0.99 2.43 32.10
CA VAL A 270 0.12 3.12 31.45
C VAL A 270 1.20 2.13 30.99
N ASP A 271 1.47 1.07 31.76
CA ASP A 271 2.45 0.04 31.40
C ASP A 271 2.04 -0.74 30.14
N GLU A 272 0.76 -1.10 30.02
CA GLU A 272 0.21 -1.77 28.83
C GLU A 272 0.47 -0.95 27.56
N ILE A 273 0.14 0.34 27.60
CA ILE A 273 0.34 1.26 26.47
C ILE A 273 1.84 1.50 26.22
N GLN A 274 2.63 1.66 27.27
CA GLN A 274 4.08 1.86 27.15
C GLN A 274 4.76 0.65 26.50
N LYS A 275 4.38 -0.57 26.90
CA LYS A 275 4.85 -1.83 26.29
C LYS A 275 4.47 -1.88 24.81
N HIS A 276 3.26 -1.48 24.46
CA HIS A 276 2.81 -1.43 23.08
C HIS A 276 3.59 -0.43 22.22
N ILE A 277 3.85 0.77 22.73
CA ILE A 277 4.63 1.83 22.07
C ILE A 277 6.10 1.41 21.89
N LYS A 278 6.73 0.85 22.92
CA LYS A 278 8.11 0.35 22.84
C LYS A 278 8.28 -0.68 21.72
N ALA A 279 7.27 -1.54 21.53
CA ALA A 279 7.25 -2.55 20.47
C ALA A 279 6.99 -2.00 19.05
N LEU A 280 6.65 -0.71 18.87
CA LEU A 280 6.39 -0.14 17.55
C LEU A 280 7.65 -0.11 16.66
N LYS A 281 7.49 -0.50 15.39
CA LYS A 281 8.54 -0.39 14.37
C LYS A 281 8.61 1.05 13.84
N THR A 282 9.76 1.70 13.94
CA THR A 282 9.94 3.14 13.64
C THR A 282 9.93 3.50 12.16
N LYS A 283 10.23 2.55 11.26
CA LYS A 283 10.30 2.77 9.80
C LYS A 283 8.96 2.48 9.08
N LYS A 284 7.84 2.69 9.76
CA LYS A 284 6.50 2.48 9.18
C LYS A 284 5.93 3.81 8.69
N ALA A 285 5.17 3.76 7.60
CA ALA A 285 4.49 4.93 7.07
C ALA A 285 3.37 5.38 8.02
N PRO A 286 3.20 6.70 8.24
CA PRO A 286 2.08 7.25 9.01
C PRO A 286 0.76 7.12 8.25
N GLY A 287 -0.36 7.31 8.95
CA GLY A 287 -1.69 7.43 8.36
C GLY A 287 -1.98 8.86 7.86
N LEU A 288 -3.26 9.18 7.70
CA LEU A 288 -3.75 10.53 7.35
C LEU A 288 -3.30 11.60 8.36
N ASP A 289 -3.17 11.23 9.63
CA ASP A 289 -2.71 12.09 10.73
C ASP A 289 -1.24 12.57 10.59
N GLY A 290 -0.44 11.95 9.71
CA GLY A 290 0.97 12.26 9.55
C GLY A 290 1.84 11.89 10.78
N ILE A 291 1.27 11.25 11.81
CA ILE A 291 1.99 10.92 13.05
C ILE A 291 2.74 9.61 12.86
N SER A 292 4.08 9.70 12.82
CA SER A 292 4.92 8.51 12.68
C SER A 292 5.02 7.69 13.97
N ASN A 293 5.28 6.39 13.85
CA ASN A 293 5.58 5.54 15.01
C ASN A 293 6.80 6.02 15.82
N LYS A 294 7.70 6.79 15.20
CA LYS A 294 8.84 7.37 15.90
C LYS A 294 8.44 8.57 16.78
N ALA A 295 7.43 9.33 16.37
CA ALA A 295 6.80 10.35 17.19
C ALA A 295 6.12 9.74 18.42
N LEU A 296 5.38 8.63 18.24
CA LEU A 296 4.73 7.91 19.34
C LEU A 296 5.70 7.43 20.42
N LYS A 297 6.95 7.11 20.05
CA LYS A 297 8.00 6.71 21.01
C LYS A 297 8.57 7.86 21.84
N CYS A 298 8.28 9.11 21.47
CA CYS A 298 8.76 10.30 22.18
C CYS A 298 7.72 10.85 23.17
N PHE A 299 6.63 10.10 23.43
CA PHE A 299 5.55 10.56 24.30
C PHE A 299 6.04 10.72 25.74
N SER A 300 5.75 11.87 26.32
CA SER A 300 5.96 12.17 27.74
C SER A 300 4.90 11.48 28.60
N LEU A 301 5.14 11.38 29.91
CA LEU A 301 4.20 10.75 30.85
C LEU A 301 2.78 11.36 30.82
N PRO A 302 2.58 12.69 30.74
CA PRO A 302 1.25 13.27 30.65
C PRO A 302 0.48 12.84 29.39
N LEU A 303 1.15 12.79 28.23
CA LEU A 303 0.53 12.32 26.98
C LEU A 303 0.15 10.84 27.05
N MET A 304 0.97 10.04 27.74
CA MET A 304 0.65 8.63 27.99
C MET A 304 -0.58 8.48 28.90
N ALA A 305 -0.69 9.30 29.95
CA ALA A 305 -1.84 9.30 30.84
C ALA A 305 -3.12 9.71 30.10
N LEU A 306 -3.06 10.72 29.23
CA LEU A 306 -4.18 11.11 28.38
C LEU A 306 -4.62 9.97 27.45
N LEU A 307 -3.69 9.28 26.79
CA LEU A 307 -4.04 8.14 25.95
C LEU A 307 -4.75 7.03 26.74
N VAL A 308 -4.31 6.78 27.99
CA VAL A 308 -4.95 5.82 28.88
C VAL A 308 -6.38 6.24 29.23
N ALA A 309 -6.60 7.53 29.52
CA ALA A 309 -7.94 8.08 29.78
C ALA A 309 -8.85 7.93 28.55
N ILE A 310 -8.37 8.32 27.37
CA ILE A 310 -9.11 8.17 26.10
C ILE A 310 -9.46 6.70 25.84
N PHE A 311 -8.50 5.78 25.97
CA PHE A 311 -8.76 4.37 25.69
C PHE A 311 -9.70 3.74 26.71
N SER A 312 -9.60 4.12 27.99
CA SER A 312 -10.51 3.66 29.04
C SER A 312 -11.94 4.15 28.78
N ALA A 313 -12.09 5.42 28.38
CA ALA A 313 -13.38 5.99 27.99
C ALA A 313 -13.97 5.30 26.75
N CYS A 314 -13.15 4.97 25.75
CA CYS A 314 -13.57 4.18 24.59
C CYS A 314 -14.10 2.80 24.99
N PHE A 315 -13.43 2.10 25.92
CA PHE A 315 -13.90 0.80 26.43
C PHE A 315 -15.22 0.93 27.20
N LYS A 316 -15.33 1.90 28.11
CA LYS A 316 -16.53 2.15 28.91
C LYS A 316 -17.76 2.45 28.02
N ASN A 317 -17.56 3.21 26.95
CA ASN A 317 -18.62 3.59 26.02
C ASN A 317 -18.85 2.60 24.87
N CYS A 318 -18.12 1.47 24.81
CA CYS A 318 -18.12 0.56 23.65
C CYS A 318 -17.89 1.31 22.31
N TYR A 319 -17.07 2.35 22.34
CA TYR A 319 -16.93 3.31 21.24
C TYR A 319 -15.60 3.12 20.51
N PHE A 320 -15.67 3.10 19.18
CA PHE A 320 -14.48 3.17 18.32
C PHE A 320 -14.54 4.45 17.47
N PRO A 321 -13.63 5.41 17.71
CA PRO A 321 -13.60 6.70 17.04
C PRO A 321 -13.62 6.60 15.50
N PRO A 322 -14.55 7.29 14.80
CA PRO A 322 -14.65 7.28 13.35
C PRO A 322 -13.36 7.71 12.65
N ILE A 323 -12.66 8.72 13.19
CA ILE A 323 -11.40 9.23 12.61
C ILE A 323 -10.30 8.15 12.54
N TRP A 324 -10.36 7.14 13.41
CA TRP A 324 -9.43 6.01 13.37
C TRP A 324 -9.81 4.94 12.33
N LYS A 325 -11.04 4.95 11.81
CA LYS A 325 -11.51 4.06 10.73
C LYS A 325 -11.09 4.55 9.35
N GLU A 326 -10.74 5.83 9.22
CA GLU A 326 -10.26 6.41 7.97
C GLU A 326 -8.83 5.95 7.63
N ALA A 327 -8.57 5.62 6.36
CA ALA A 327 -7.28 5.13 5.91
C ALA A 327 -6.90 5.63 4.51
N VAL A 328 -5.61 5.89 4.30
CA VAL A 328 -5.07 6.07 2.94
C VAL A 328 -4.84 4.69 2.32
N VAL A 329 -5.50 4.39 1.21
CA VAL A 329 -5.31 3.14 0.48
C VAL A 329 -4.22 3.31 -0.58
N ILE A 330 -3.17 2.49 -0.50
CA ILE A 330 -2.08 2.46 -1.48
C ILE A 330 -2.11 1.11 -2.20
N GLY A 331 -2.08 1.14 -3.54
CA GLY A 331 -1.97 -0.04 -4.38
C GLY A 331 -0.51 -0.43 -4.65
N LEU A 332 -0.10 -1.62 -4.20
CA LEU A 332 1.19 -2.22 -4.56
C LEU A 332 1.02 -3.25 -5.69
N SER A 333 1.73 -3.06 -6.80
CA SER A 333 1.67 -4.01 -7.93
C SER A 333 2.09 -5.42 -7.50
N LYS A 334 1.25 -6.42 -7.81
CA LYS A 334 1.55 -7.83 -7.63
C LYS A 334 2.63 -8.25 -8.66
N PRO A 335 3.63 -9.05 -8.27
CA PRO A 335 4.64 -9.54 -9.20
C PRO A 335 4.01 -10.30 -10.38
N GLY A 336 4.47 -10.00 -11.60
CA GLY A 336 4.06 -10.74 -12.82
C GLY A 336 2.65 -10.49 -13.34
N LYS A 337 1.87 -9.55 -12.75
CA LYS A 337 0.52 -9.22 -13.22
C LYS A 337 0.48 -7.93 -14.08
N PRO A 338 -0.45 -7.84 -15.06
CA PRO A 338 -0.65 -6.65 -15.91
C PRO A 338 -0.94 -5.40 -15.06
N ARG A 339 -0.28 -4.27 -15.36
CA ARG A 339 -0.36 -3.03 -14.54
C ARG A 339 -1.58 -2.15 -14.86
N ASP A 340 -2.21 -2.43 -15.98
CA ASP A 340 -3.42 -1.84 -16.53
C ASP A 340 -4.69 -2.30 -15.80
N LEU A 341 -4.64 -3.41 -15.06
CA LEU A 341 -5.79 -3.93 -14.32
C LEU A 341 -5.77 -3.55 -12.83
N PRO A 342 -6.84 -2.96 -12.27
CA PRO A 342 -6.98 -2.68 -10.83
C PRO A 342 -6.75 -3.91 -9.93
N ALA A 343 -7.21 -5.09 -10.36
CA ALA A 343 -7.08 -6.35 -9.62
C ALA A 343 -5.61 -6.82 -9.42
N SER A 344 -4.68 -6.25 -10.19
CA SER A 344 -3.25 -6.53 -10.11
C SER A 344 -2.56 -5.82 -8.96
N TYR A 345 -3.24 -4.90 -8.26
CA TYR A 345 -2.69 -4.21 -7.11
C TYR A 345 -3.14 -4.86 -5.79
N ARG A 346 -2.21 -5.02 -4.85
CA ARG A 346 -2.48 -5.37 -3.45
C ARG A 346 -2.70 -4.06 -2.69
N ARG A 347 -3.84 -3.97 -2.03
CA ARG A 347 -4.24 -2.80 -1.27
C ARG A 347 -3.53 -2.80 0.09
N ILE A 348 -3.03 -1.64 0.51
CA ILE A 348 -2.50 -1.41 1.85
C ILE A 348 -3.18 -0.19 2.42
N SER A 349 -3.90 -0.37 3.53
CA SER A 349 -4.56 0.70 4.26
C SER A 349 -3.62 1.29 5.31
N LEU A 350 -3.31 2.58 5.19
CA LEU A 350 -2.54 3.33 6.17
C LEU A 350 -3.48 4.03 7.15
N LEU A 351 -3.85 3.31 8.22
CA LEU A 351 -4.60 3.82 9.37
C LEU A 351 -3.73 4.68 10.29
N SER A 352 -4.38 5.51 11.12
CA SER A 352 -3.76 6.30 12.20
C SER A 352 -2.89 5.44 13.12
N GLY A 353 -1.78 6.03 13.58
CA GLY A 353 -0.90 5.38 14.55
C GLY A 353 -1.58 5.16 15.91
N LEU A 354 -2.44 6.08 16.33
CA LEU A 354 -3.21 6.01 17.58
C LEU A 354 -4.31 4.94 17.50
N GLY A 355 -5.07 4.92 16.40
CA GLY A 355 -6.07 3.87 16.16
C GLY A 355 -5.46 2.47 16.19
N LYS A 356 -4.31 2.26 15.53
CA LYS A 356 -3.56 0.99 15.58
C LYS A 356 -3.09 0.61 16.99
N LEU A 357 -2.78 1.60 17.83
CA LEU A 357 -2.38 1.37 19.22
C LEU A 357 -3.58 0.89 20.05
N PHE A 358 -4.75 1.51 19.84
CA PHE A 358 -5.99 1.08 20.45
C PHE A 358 -6.40 -0.32 19.99
N GLU A 359 -6.42 -0.59 18.68
CA GLU A 359 -6.67 -1.92 18.11
C GLU A 359 -5.73 -2.99 18.69
N LYS A 360 -4.46 -2.65 18.91
CA LYS A 360 -3.48 -3.57 19.51
C LYS A 360 -3.81 -3.87 20.98
N THR A 361 -4.35 -2.89 21.70
CA THR A 361 -4.80 -3.05 23.10
C THR A 361 -6.00 -4.02 23.13
N ILE A 362 -7.02 -3.77 22.30
CA ILE A 362 -8.18 -4.66 22.13
C ILE A 362 -7.74 -6.07 21.75
N LYS A 363 -6.86 -6.20 20.75
CA LYS A 363 -6.34 -7.48 20.28
C LYS A 363 -5.63 -8.25 21.40
N THR A 364 -4.81 -7.59 22.21
CA THR A 364 -4.03 -8.25 23.27
C THR A 364 -4.98 -8.85 24.31
N ARG A 365 -5.93 -8.04 24.82
CA ARG A 365 -6.94 -8.47 25.79
C ARG A 365 -7.83 -9.58 25.26
N LEU A 366 -8.31 -9.43 24.02
CA LEU A 366 -9.12 -10.46 23.36
C LEU A 366 -8.32 -11.77 23.19
N SER A 367 -7.07 -11.68 22.76
CA SER A 367 -6.22 -12.86 22.58
C SER A 367 -5.97 -13.59 23.90
N GLU A 368 -5.73 -12.87 24.99
CA GLU A 368 -5.54 -13.47 26.33
C GLU A 368 -6.80 -14.20 26.79
N HIS A 369 -7.98 -13.58 26.60
CA HIS A 369 -9.26 -14.20 26.93
C HIS A 369 -9.53 -15.47 26.11
N LEU A 370 -9.33 -15.40 24.79
CA LEU A 370 -9.60 -16.52 23.87
C LEU A 370 -8.65 -17.70 24.10
N ILE A 371 -7.37 -17.42 24.37
CA ILE A 371 -6.37 -18.46 24.68
C ILE A 371 -6.63 -19.04 26.07
N GLY A 372 -6.91 -18.20 27.08
CA GLY A 372 -7.17 -18.64 28.45
C GLY A 372 -8.39 -19.56 28.58
N LYS A 373 -9.43 -19.33 27.76
CA LYS A 373 -10.61 -20.20 27.70
C LYS A 373 -10.49 -21.39 26.75
N GLY A 374 -9.36 -21.53 26.04
CA GLY A 374 -9.17 -22.60 25.06
C GLY A 374 -10.16 -22.55 23.89
N LEU A 375 -10.65 -21.35 23.55
CA LEU A 375 -11.65 -21.20 22.48
C LEU A 375 -11.04 -21.40 21.10
N ILE A 376 -9.79 -20.99 20.89
CA ILE A 376 -9.10 -21.13 19.61
C ILE A 376 -8.70 -22.59 19.38
N ILE A 377 -9.17 -23.17 18.27
CA ILE A 377 -8.79 -24.52 17.84
C ILE A 377 -7.27 -24.70 17.71
N ASN A 378 -6.78 -25.89 18.08
CA ASN A 378 -5.34 -26.17 18.11
C ASN A 378 -4.74 -26.25 16.70
N GLU A 379 -5.54 -26.55 15.69
CA GLU A 379 -5.15 -26.67 14.30
C GLU A 379 -4.82 -25.33 13.63
N GLN A 380 -5.23 -24.19 14.23
CA GLN A 380 -4.90 -22.85 13.74
C GLN A 380 -3.53 -22.43 14.26
N PHE A 381 -2.56 -22.26 13.35
CA PHE A 381 -1.19 -21.90 13.68
C PHE A 381 -0.86 -20.43 13.32
N CYS A 382 -1.64 -19.80 12.45
CA CYS A 382 -1.34 -18.41 12.07
C CYS A 382 -1.78 -17.42 13.15
N PHE A 383 -1.01 -16.34 13.28
CA PHE A 383 -1.24 -15.24 14.23
C PHE A 383 -1.36 -15.64 15.71
N ARG A 384 -0.98 -16.86 16.08
CA ARG A 384 -0.89 -17.32 17.47
C ARG A 384 0.53 -17.17 18.01
N PRO A 385 0.69 -16.82 19.30
CA PRO A 385 1.99 -16.86 19.95
C PRO A 385 2.55 -18.30 19.91
N ASN A 386 3.86 -18.42 19.76
CA ASN A 386 4.60 -19.70 19.75
C ASN A 386 4.24 -20.68 18.62
N HIS A 387 3.49 -20.23 17.61
CA HIS A 387 3.18 -20.99 16.41
C HIS A 387 3.75 -20.30 15.16
N SER A 388 4.14 -21.09 14.17
CA SER A 388 4.76 -20.60 12.94
C SER A 388 4.43 -21.50 11.75
N CYS A 389 4.58 -20.95 10.54
CA CYS A 389 4.37 -21.71 9.30
C CYS A 389 5.24 -22.97 9.22
N PRO A 390 6.56 -22.93 9.53
CA PRO A 390 7.40 -24.13 9.54
C PRO A 390 6.91 -25.22 10.51
N GLN A 391 6.37 -24.87 11.67
CA GLN A 391 5.85 -25.86 12.62
C GLN A 391 4.60 -26.57 12.05
N GLN A 392 3.70 -25.83 11.38
CA GLN A 392 2.53 -26.44 10.76
C GLN A 392 2.92 -27.37 9.60
N VAL A 393 3.90 -26.95 8.79
CA VAL A 393 4.47 -27.81 7.74
C VAL A 393 5.14 -29.05 8.35
N HIS A 394 5.88 -28.89 9.45
CA HIS A 394 6.51 -30.00 10.14
C HIS A 394 5.49 -31.03 10.62
N ARG A 395 4.37 -30.61 11.22
CA ARG A 395 3.26 -31.50 11.61
C ARG A 395 2.73 -32.32 10.45
N LEU A 396 2.55 -31.71 9.28
CA LEU A 396 2.11 -32.41 8.07
C LEU A 396 3.17 -33.40 7.57
N VAL A 397 4.45 -32.99 7.52
CA VAL A 397 5.57 -33.83 7.06
C VAL A 397 5.79 -35.03 7.97
N GLU A 398 5.68 -34.84 9.28
CA GLU A 398 5.74 -35.91 10.27
C GLU A 398 4.60 -36.92 10.05
N HIS A 399 3.36 -36.44 9.90
CA HIS A 399 2.21 -37.28 9.60
C HIS A 399 2.40 -38.12 8.32
N ILE A 400 2.96 -37.52 7.27
CA ILE A 400 3.30 -38.21 6.02
C ILE A 400 4.38 -39.27 6.27
N SER A 401 5.43 -38.91 7.02
CA SER A 401 6.57 -39.78 7.31
C SER A 401 6.18 -40.99 8.15
N GLU A 402 5.35 -40.81 9.18
CA GLU A 402 4.79 -41.90 9.98
C GLU A 402 3.88 -42.82 9.18
N GLY A 403 3.07 -42.24 8.29
CA GLY A 403 2.27 -42.99 7.33
C GLY A 403 3.12 -43.89 6.46
N PHE A 404 4.21 -43.33 5.91
CA PHE A 404 5.16 -44.05 5.06
C PHE A 404 5.86 -45.19 5.80
N LYS A 405 6.30 -44.97 7.06
CA LYS A 405 6.87 -46.03 7.92
C LYS A 405 5.90 -47.21 8.11
N LYS A 406 4.59 -46.94 8.14
CA LYS A 406 3.52 -47.94 8.26
C LYS A 406 3.04 -48.49 6.90
N LYS A 407 3.74 -48.22 5.80
CA LYS A 407 3.35 -48.57 4.42
C LYS A 407 1.95 -48.07 4.02
N ARG A 408 1.52 -46.94 4.59
CA ARG A 408 0.27 -46.26 4.27
C ARG A 408 0.51 -45.11 3.30
N LYS A 409 -0.54 -44.69 2.60
CA LYS A 409 -0.53 -43.55 1.69
C LYS A 409 -1.29 -42.39 2.34
N THR A 410 -0.77 -41.18 2.18
CA THR A 410 -1.40 -39.96 2.70
C THR A 410 -1.98 -39.17 1.53
N VAL A 411 -3.23 -38.75 1.67
CA VAL A 411 -3.90 -37.84 0.74
C VAL A 411 -4.05 -36.50 1.45
N ALA A 412 -3.68 -35.42 0.79
CA ALA A 412 -3.84 -34.06 1.28
C ALA A 412 -4.57 -33.21 0.24
N LEU A 413 -5.48 -32.38 0.69
CA LEU A 413 -6.26 -31.42 -0.08
C LEU A 413 -5.94 -30.03 0.46
N PHE A 414 -5.53 -29.13 -0.42
CA PHE A 414 -5.23 -27.74 -0.10
C PHE A 414 -6.21 -26.86 -0.84
N PHE A 415 -6.80 -25.90 -0.16
CA PHE A 415 -7.63 -24.89 -0.80
C PHE A 415 -7.42 -23.53 -0.14
N ASP A 416 -7.64 -22.50 -0.94
CA ASP A 416 -7.38 -21.10 -0.58
C ASP A 416 -8.72 -20.35 -0.51
N VAL A 417 -8.90 -19.50 0.50
CA VAL A 417 -10.11 -18.70 0.65
C VAL A 417 -10.00 -17.44 -0.19
N ALA A 418 -10.96 -17.25 -1.10
CA ALA A 418 -10.98 -16.13 -2.02
C ALA A 418 -11.23 -14.80 -1.29
N LYS A 419 -10.16 -13.99 -1.17
CA LYS A 419 -10.20 -12.64 -0.58
C LYS A 419 -10.78 -12.63 0.84
N ALA A 420 -10.24 -13.49 1.71
CA ALA A 420 -10.73 -13.67 3.07
C ALA A 420 -10.99 -12.35 3.81
N PHE A 421 -10.03 -11.43 3.89
CA PHE A 421 -10.23 -10.17 4.62
C PHE A 421 -11.20 -9.18 3.96
N ASP A 422 -11.40 -9.26 2.63
CA ASP A 422 -12.24 -8.30 1.90
C ASP A 422 -13.71 -8.74 1.86
N ARG A 423 -13.99 -10.04 1.99
CA ARG A 423 -15.32 -10.63 1.77
C ARG A 423 -15.89 -11.36 2.98
N VAL A 424 -15.16 -11.39 4.09
CA VAL A 424 -15.64 -11.99 5.33
C VAL A 424 -16.84 -11.19 5.82
N TRP A 425 -17.93 -11.92 6.05
CA TRP A 425 -19.08 -11.39 6.75
C TRP A 425 -18.64 -11.01 8.17
N HIS A 426 -18.62 -9.72 8.50
CA HIS A 426 -18.06 -9.23 9.77
C HIS A 426 -18.74 -9.80 11.03
N ALA A 427 -19.96 -10.33 10.90
CA ALA A 427 -20.68 -11.05 11.96
C ALA A 427 -20.19 -12.51 12.15
N ALA A 428 -19.41 -13.05 11.22
CA ALA A 428 -18.96 -14.43 11.22
C ALA A 428 -17.71 -14.64 12.07
N TYR A 429 -17.86 -15.42 13.13
CA TYR A 429 -16.78 -15.83 14.01
C TYR A 429 -16.23 -17.18 13.52
N VAL A 430 -15.05 -17.19 12.89
CA VAL A 430 -14.42 -18.36 12.21
C VAL A 430 -13.97 -19.48 13.18
N ASN A 431 -14.28 -19.35 14.47
CA ASN A 431 -13.84 -20.31 15.48
C ASN A 431 -14.65 -21.62 15.47
N ASP A 432 -15.78 -21.67 14.79
CA ASP A 432 -16.66 -22.84 14.72
C ASP A 432 -16.39 -23.74 13.51
N ILE A 433 -15.25 -23.55 12.82
CA ILE A 433 -14.88 -24.39 11.67
C ILE A 433 -14.92 -25.88 12.09
N PRO A 434 -15.64 -26.73 11.33
CA PRO A 434 -15.84 -28.12 11.73
C PRO A 434 -14.50 -28.85 11.77
N ILE A 435 -14.18 -29.42 12.93
CA ILE A 435 -13.04 -30.33 13.08
C ILE A 435 -13.44 -31.67 12.43
N PRO A 436 -12.77 -32.09 11.35
CA PRO A 436 -13.13 -33.30 10.62
C PRO A 436 -13.10 -34.54 11.53
N SER A 437 -14.16 -35.33 11.47
CA SER A 437 -14.23 -36.60 12.20
C SER A 437 -13.45 -37.71 11.47
N ASN A 438 -13.37 -38.90 12.08
CA ASN A 438 -12.80 -40.10 11.46
C ASN A 438 -11.34 -39.91 10.99
N GLY A 439 -10.47 -39.39 11.86
CA GLY A 439 -9.01 -39.37 11.67
C GLY A 439 -8.48 -38.47 10.55
N VAL A 440 -9.35 -37.70 9.88
CA VAL A 440 -8.92 -36.63 8.96
C VAL A 440 -8.36 -35.51 9.82
N GLN A 441 -7.18 -35.01 9.44
CA GLN A 441 -6.51 -33.93 10.12
C GLN A 441 -6.80 -32.62 9.39
N LEU A 442 -6.97 -31.55 10.18
CA LEU A 442 -7.12 -30.18 9.71
C LEU A 442 -5.83 -29.41 10.03
N ALA A 443 -5.35 -28.63 9.08
CA ALA A 443 -4.30 -27.66 9.28
C ALA A 443 -4.74 -26.31 8.72
N LEU A 444 -4.66 -25.28 9.55
CA LEU A 444 -5.02 -23.92 9.20
C LEU A 444 -3.82 -22.99 9.36
N PHE A 445 -3.65 -22.09 8.40
CA PHE A 445 -2.73 -20.98 8.48
C PHE A 445 -3.37 -19.73 7.86
N ALA A 446 -4.08 -18.95 8.69
CA ALA A 446 -4.92 -17.84 8.25
C ALA A 446 -6.03 -18.32 7.31
N ASP A 447 -6.00 -17.92 6.04
CA ASP A 447 -6.90 -18.33 4.96
C ASP A 447 -6.51 -19.66 4.32
N ASP A 448 -5.23 -20.03 4.35
CA ASP A 448 -4.75 -21.30 3.82
C ASP A 448 -5.27 -22.46 4.69
N THR A 449 -6.00 -23.37 4.06
CA THR A 449 -6.56 -24.54 4.74
C THR A 449 -6.15 -25.84 4.05
N ALA A 450 -5.76 -26.82 4.85
CA ALA A 450 -5.42 -28.15 4.39
C ALA A 450 -6.16 -29.24 5.17
N LEU A 451 -6.70 -30.21 4.45
CA LEU A 451 -7.27 -31.44 4.98
C LEU A 451 -6.41 -32.62 4.55
N TYR A 452 -6.01 -33.49 5.47
CA TYR A 452 -5.18 -34.63 5.12
C TYR A 452 -5.51 -35.88 5.94
N LEU A 453 -5.34 -37.04 5.31
CA LEU A 453 -5.64 -38.34 5.90
C LEU A 453 -4.64 -39.39 5.42
N CYS A 454 -4.14 -40.19 6.36
CA CYS A 454 -3.32 -41.35 6.07
C CYS A 454 -4.12 -42.66 6.16
N GLY A 455 -4.01 -43.54 5.16
CA GLY A 455 -4.65 -44.85 5.16
C GLY A 455 -3.97 -45.89 4.27
N SER A 456 -4.33 -47.16 4.47
CA SER A 456 -3.75 -48.29 3.73
C SER A 456 -4.32 -48.44 2.32
N ASN A 457 -5.57 -48.04 2.09
CA ASN A 457 -6.25 -48.21 0.81
C ASN A 457 -7.09 -46.98 0.45
N PHE A 458 -6.95 -46.51 -0.79
CA PHE A 458 -7.68 -45.35 -1.31
C PHE A 458 -9.19 -45.51 -1.24
N ARG A 459 -9.70 -46.74 -1.45
CA ARG A 459 -11.14 -47.03 -1.36
C ARG A 459 -11.74 -46.69 0.00
N ASN A 460 -10.95 -46.74 1.07
CA ASN A 460 -11.41 -46.41 2.42
C ASN A 460 -11.10 -44.95 2.82
N THR A 461 -10.04 -44.34 2.26
CA THR A 461 -9.66 -42.96 2.58
C THR A 461 -10.50 -41.94 1.84
N THR A 462 -10.84 -42.18 0.57
CA THR A 462 -11.57 -41.21 -0.27
C THR A 462 -12.96 -40.89 0.29
N PRO A 463 -13.80 -41.86 0.70
CA PRO A 463 -15.12 -41.54 1.27
C PRO A 463 -15.05 -40.81 2.62
N ARG A 464 -13.94 -40.96 3.37
CA ARG A 464 -13.72 -40.22 4.63
C ARG A 464 -13.33 -38.78 4.35
N LEU A 465 -12.41 -38.58 3.41
CA LEU A 465 -11.99 -37.24 3.00
C LEU A 465 -13.12 -36.49 2.32
N GLN A 466 -13.91 -37.15 1.47
CA GLN A 466 -15.07 -36.53 0.83
C GLN A 466 -16.10 -36.05 1.85
N ARG A 467 -16.42 -36.85 2.88
CA ARG A 467 -17.31 -36.40 3.97
C ARG A 467 -16.80 -35.15 4.68
N ALA A 468 -15.50 -35.09 4.97
CA ALA A 468 -14.89 -33.90 5.57
C ALA A 468 -14.99 -32.67 4.63
N ILE A 469 -14.81 -32.87 3.32
CA ILE A 469 -14.98 -31.82 2.31
C ILE A 469 -16.44 -31.36 2.26
N ASP A 470 -17.41 -32.27 2.32
CA ASP A 470 -18.84 -31.94 2.25
C ASP A 470 -19.29 -31.16 3.51
N GLU A 471 -18.83 -31.58 4.70
CA GLU A 471 -19.06 -30.89 5.98
C GLU A 471 -18.51 -29.47 5.95
N LEU A 472 -17.26 -29.32 5.51
CA LEU A 472 -16.59 -28.04 5.38
C LEU A 472 -17.25 -27.18 4.29
N THR A 473 -17.65 -27.75 3.16
CA THR A 473 -18.33 -27.03 2.08
C THR A 473 -19.67 -26.47 2.55
N ARG A 474 -20.42 -27.25 3.37
CA ARG A 474 -21.65 -26.77 4.00
C ARG A 474 -21.37 -25.61 4.95
N TRP A 475 -20.33 -25.70 5.78
CA TRP A 475 -19.90 -24.62 6.67
C TRP A 475 -19.48 -23.37 5.89
N LEU A 476 -18.66 -23.50 4.85
CA LEU A 476 -18.24 -22.39 3.97
C LEU A 476 -19.45 -21.68 3.34
N ARG A 477 -20.45 -22.45 2.86
CA ARG A 477 -21.69 -21.88 2.29
C ARG A 477 -22.51 -21.13 3.34
N LEU A 478 -22.66 -21.72 4.52
CA LEU A 478 -23.40 -21.15 5.65
C LEU A 478 -22.79 -19.81 6.09
N TRP A 479 -21.46 -19.74 6.17
CA TRP A 479 -20.72 -18.54 6.54
C TRP A 479 -20.38 -17.60 5.38
N ARG A 480 -20.93 -17.86 4.18
CA ARG A 480 -20.72 -17.05 2.97
C ARG A 480 -19.22 -16.90 2.59
N ILE A 481 -18.41 -17.91 2.84
CA ILE A 481 -16.98 -17.93 2.53
C ILE A 481 -16.78 -18.54 1.14
N LYS A 482 -16.17 -17.78 0.24
CA LYS A 482 -15.86 -18.22 -1.12
C LYS A 482 -14.47 -18.87 -1.17
N VAL A 483 -14.35 -20.03 -1.80
CA VAL A 483 -13.06 -20.71 -2.06
C VAL A 483 -12.57 -20.37 -3.45
N ASN A 484 -11.25 -20.23 -3.62
CA ASN A 484 -10.61 -20.16 -4.92
C ASN A 484 -10.59 -21.60 -5.52
N PRO A 485 -11.28 -21.83 -6.65
CA PRO A 485 -11.41 -23.15 -7.25
C PRO A 485 -10.10 -23.69 -7.82
#